data_AF-A0A0F9GLJ5-F1
#
_entry.id   AF-A0A0F9GLJ5-F1
#
_cell.length_a   1.000
_cell.length_b   1.000
_cell.length_c   1.000
_cell.angle_alpha   90.00
_cell.angle_beta   90.00
_cell.angle_gamma   90.00
#
_symmetry.space_group_name_H-M   'P 1'
#
loop_
_entity.id
_entity.type
_entity.pdbx_description
1 polymer ?
#
loop_
_entity_poly.entity_id
_entity_poly.type
_entity_poly.pdbx_seq_one_letter_code
_entity_poly.pdbx_strand_id
1 'polypeptide(L)' 'MTPWQKYQQDLQRDDFVYDAAQENAVRHLQRLFDDLTAQKPAAKGWFSRLFNKDSTPPIKGLYFWGGVGRGKTYLVDTFY' A
#
# COMPACT_ATOMS: atom_id res chain seq x y z
N MET A 1 -6.47 -5.18 -8.44
CA MET A 1 -6.46 -6.13 -7.31
C MET A 1 -5.79 -5.42 -6.15
N THR A 2 -6.30 -5.51 -4.92
CA THR A 2 -5.65 -4.86 -3.78
C THR A 2 -4.48 -5.70 -3.26
N PRO A 3 -3.54 -5.11 -2.48
CA PRO A 3 -2.43 -5.88 -1.89
C PRO A 3 -2.91 -7.09 -1.07
N TRP A 4 -4.00 -6.91 -0.31
CA TRP A 4 -4.59 -8.01 0.47
C TRP A 4 -5.13 -9.14 -0.42
N GLN A 5 -5.85 -8.80 -1.48
CA GLN A 5 -6.40 -9.79 -2.41
C GLN A 5 -5.29 -10.57 -3.13
N LYS A 6 -4.23 -9.87 -3.56
CA LYS A 6 -3.08 -10.50 -4.21
C LYS A 6 -2.40 -11.50 -3.28
N TYR A 7 -2.14 -11.12 -2.03
CA TYR A 7 -1.59 -12.01 -1.02
C TYR A 7 -2.48 -13.23 -0.74
N GLN A 8 -3.79 -13.04 -0.61
CA GLN A 8 -4.72 -14.16 -0.42
C GLN A 8 -4.71 -15.15 -1.59
N GLN A 9 -4.54 -14.65 -2.81
CA GLN A 9 -4.38 -15.51 -3.98
C GLN A 9 -3.04 -16.22 -3.98
N ASP A 10 -1.95 -15.52 -3.64
CA ASP A 10 -0.61 -16.12 -3.60
C ASP A 10 -0.48 -17.20 -2.52
N LEU A 11 -1.18 -17.07 -1.38
CA LEU A 11 -1.30 -18.11 -0.35
C LEU A 11 -1.89 -19.44 -0.86
N GLN A 12 -2.57 -19.45 -2.00
CA GLN A 12 -3.12 -20.66 -2.60
C GLN A 12 -2.12 -21.42 -3.48
N ARG A 13 -0.93 -20.86 -3.71
CA ARG A 13 0.10 -21.48 -4.53
C ARG A 13 0.93 -22.45 -3.70
N ASP A 14 1.28 -23.60 -4.27
CA ASP A 14 2.07 -24.63 -3.59
C ASP A 14 3.50 -24.16 -3.22
N ASP A 15 4.03 -23.16 -3.93
CA ASP A 15 5.36 -22.60 -3.71
C ASP A 15 5.37 -21.42 -2.73
N PHE A 16 4.21 -21.05 -2.18
CA PHE A 16 4.07 -19.91 -1.29
C PHE A 16 3.90 -20.36 0.17
N VAL A 17 4.82 -19.92 1.02
CA VAL A 17 4.81 -20.27 2.45
C VAL A 17 4.27 -19.09 3.25
N TYR A 18 3.28 -19.36 4.10
CA TYR A 18 2.74 -18.37 5.02
C TYR A 18 3.80 -17.90 6.04
N ASP A 19 3.94 -16.58 6.18
CA ASP A 19 4.72 -15.90 7.21
C ASP A 19 3.87 -14.81 7.86
N ALA A 20 3.71 -14.86 9.18
CA ALA A 20 2.92 -13.90 9.96
C ALA A 20 3.47 -12.46 9.87
N ALA A 21 4.79 -12.28 9.77
CA ALA A 21 5.39 -10.96 9.61
C ALA A 21 5.08 -10.37 8.23
N GLN A 22 5.06 -11.23 7.20
CA GLN A 22 4.68 -10.86 5.84
C GLN A 22 3.20 -10.50 5.76
N GLU A 23 2.30 -11.28 6.39
CA GLU A 23 0.87 -10.94 6.46
C GLU A 23 0.66 -9.54 7.07
N ASN A 24 1.33 -9.26 8.18
CA ASN A 24 1.24 -7.95 8.84
C ASN A 24 1.72 -6.82 7.91
N ALA A 25 2.83 -7.03 7.21
CA ALA A 25 3.31 -6.09 6.20
C ALA A 25 2.30 -5.86 5.08
N VAL A 26 1.64 -6.91 4.58
CA VAL A 26 0.58 -6.81 3.57
C VAL A 26 -0.63 -6.04 4.09
N ARG A 27 -1.03 -6.21 5.36
CA ARG A 27 -2.12 -5.41 5.95
C ARG A 27 -1.77 -3.92 6.01
N HIS A 28 -0.53 -3.59 6.33
CA HIS A 28 -0.07 -2.21 6.27
C HIS A 28 -0.05 -1.65 4.84
N LEU A 29 0.32 -2.47 3.85
CA LEU A 29 0.24 -2.13 2.43
C LEU A 29 -1.20 -1.90 1.98
N GLN A 30 -2.15 -2.73 2.45
CA GLN A 30 -3.58 -2.54 2.19
C GLN A 30 -4.04 -1.17 2.70
N ARG A 31 -3.72 -0.81 3.96
CA ARG A 31 -4.01 0.54 4.49
C ARG A 31 -3.41 1.63 3.61
N LEU A 32 -2.15 1.50 3.19
CA LEU A 32 -1.50 2.50 2.33
C LEU A 32 -2.20 2.62 0.97
N PHE A 33 -2.61 1.49 0.38
CA PHE A 33 -3.37 1.46 -0.87
C PHE A 33 -4.72 2.17 -0.72
N ASP A 34 -5.45 1.90 0.36
CA ASP A 34 -6.73 2.54 0.65
C ASP A 34 -6.57 4.05 0.83
N ASP A 35 -5.56 4.49 1.59
CA ASP A 35 -5.25 5.91 1.80
C ASP A 35 -4.93 6.63 0.48
N LEU A 36 -4.11 6.01 -0.38
CA LEU A 36 -3.72 6.58 -1.68
C LEU A 36 -4.88 6.66 -2.67
N THR A 37 -5.74 5.65 -2.68
CA THR A 37 -6.89 5.59 -3.60
C THR A 37 -8.07 6.45 -3.13
N ALA A 38 -8.19 6.70 -1.82
CA ALA A 38 -9.20 7.58 -1.26
C ALA A 38 -8.90 9.07 -1.51
N GLN A 39 -7.64 9.45 -1.71
CA GLN A 39 -7.29 10.83 -2.08
C GLN A 39 -7.78 11.14 -3.50
N LYS A 40 -8.90 11.85 -3.59
CA LYS A 40 -9.36 12.43 -4.85
C LYS A 40 -8.34 13.46 -5.33
N PRO A 41 -7.93 13.45 -6.60
CA PRO A 41 -7.10 14.52 -7.14
C PRO A 41 -7.82 15.85 -6.93
N ALA A 42 -7.13 16.83 -6.34
CA ALA A 42 -7.67 18.18 -6.16
C ALA A 42 -8.18 18.69 -7.51
N ALA A 43 -9.42 19.17 -7.54
CA ALA A 43 -10.03 19.66 -8.77
C ALA A 43 -9.12 20.72 -9.40
N LYS A 44 -8.58 20.42 -10.59
CA LYS A 44 -7.73 21.34 -11.37
C LYS A 44 -8.61 22.41 -12.04
N GLY A 45 -9.25 23.26 -11.26
CA GLY A 45 -9.96 24.44 -11.75
C GLY A 45 -9.11 25.70 -11.57
N TRP A 46 -9.21 26.67 -12.47
CA TRP A 46 -8.61 28.01 -12.31
C TRP A 46 -8.90 28.63 -10.92
N PHE A 47 -10.10 28.37 -10.37
CA PHE A 47 -10.54 28.89 -9.06
C PHE A 47 -10.07 28.05 -7.86
N SER A 48 -9.60 26.82 -8.04
CA SER A 48 -9.17 25.99 -6.90
C SER A 48 -7.88 26.51 -6.27
N ARG A 49 -7.03 27.24 -7.01
CA ARG A 49 -5.84 27.91 -6.44
C ARG A 49 -6.16 29.03 -5.43
N LEU A 50 -7.36 29.61 -5.48
CA LEU A 50 -7.79 30.69 -4.58
C LEU A 50 -8.43 30.16 -3.29
N PHE A 51 -8.90 28.91 -3.28
CA PHE A 51 -9.63 28.31 -2.16
C PHE A 51 -9.00 27.02 -1.60
N ASN A 52 -7.99 26.44 -2.25
CA ASN A 52 -7.30 25.25 -1.75
C ASN A 52 -6.33 25.63 -0.64
N LYS A 53 -6.87 25.72 0.57
CA LYS A 53 -6.14 25.33 1.76
C LYS A 53 -6.12 23.81 1.75
N ASP A 54 -5.12 23.22 1.09
CA ASP A 54 -4.89 21.77 1.09
C ASP A 54 -4.64 21.33 2.54
N SER A 55 -5.72 21.01 3.25
CA SER A 55 -5.74 20.62 4.67
C SER A 55 -5.62 19.12 4.86
N THR A 56 -5.55 18.35 3.77
CA THR A 56 -5.37 16.91 3.84
C THR A 56 -3.94 16.62 4.30
N PRO A 57 -3.74 15.97 5.47
CA PRO A 57 -2.41 15.62 5.91
C PRO A 57 -1.76 14.65 4.90
N PRO A 58 -0.43 14.74 4.72
CA PRO A 58 0.27 13.84 3.81
C PRO A 58 0.11 12.39 4.26
N ILE A 59 -0.02 11.47 3.30
CA ILE A 59 -0.10 10.03 3.59
C ILE A 59 1.25 9.55 4.09
N LYS A 60 1.25 8.87 5.24
CA LYS A 60 2.46 8.23 5.77
C LYS A 60 2.73 6.92 5.02
N GLY A 61 3.90 6.85 4.39
CA GLY A 61 4.41 5.65 3.74
C GLY A 61 4.84 4.54 4.71
N LEU A 62 5.42 3.48 4.16
CA LEU A 62 5.94 2.34 4.91
C LEU A 62 7.44 2.18 4.65
N TYR A 63 8.18 1.76 5.67
CA TYR A 63 9.60 1.42 5.56
C TYR A 63 9.82 0.01 6.09
N PHE A 64 10.15 -0.92 5.20
CA PHE A 64 10.43 -2.30 5.56
C PHE A 64 11.91 -2.49 5.87
N TRP A 65 12.21 -3.03 7.04
CA TRP A 65 13.55 -3.36 7.49
C TRP A 65 13.58 -4.79 8.07
N GLY A 66 14.74 -5.43 8.01
CA GLY A 66 14.92 -6.82 8.47
C GLY A 66 15.90 -7.61 7.62
N GLY A 67 16.21 -8.82 8.05
CA GLY A 67 17.22 -9.69 7.43
C GLY A 67 16.99 -10.01 5.94
N VAL A 68 18.04 -10.49 5.28
CA VAL A 68 18.00 -10.95 3.88
C VAL A 68 17.06 -12.18 3.76
N GLY A 69 16.35 -12.32 2.64
CA GLY A 69 15.48 -13.47 2.38
C GLY A 69 14.10 -13.45 3.05
N ARG A 70 13.70 -12.34 3.70
CA ARG A 70 12.41 -12.20 4.41
C ARG A 70 11.24 -11.72 3.54
N GLY A 71 11.31 -11.88 2.22
CA GLY A 71 10.20 -11.52 1.32
C GLY A 71 9.96 -10.02 1.09
N LYS A 72 10.92 -9.13 1.40
CA LYS A 72 10.78 -7.68 1.18
C LYS A 72 10.53 -7.32 -0.30
N THR A 73 11.22 -7.97 -1.23
CA THR A 73 11.01 -7.76 -2.68
C THR A 73 9.59 -8.12 -3.08
N TYR A 74 9.11 -9.29 -2.66
CA TYR A 74 7.73 -9.71 -2.87
C TYR A 74 6.71 -8.69 -2.35
N LEU A 75 6.95 -8.09 -1.17
CA LEU A 75 6.04 -7.08 -0.60
C LEU A 75 5.94 -5.84 -1.50
N VAL A 76 7.05 -5.43 -2.12
CA VAL A 76 7.06 -4.33 -3.10
C VAL A 76 6.31 -4.74 -4.37
N ASP A 77 6.56 -5.94 -4.89
CA ASP A 77 5.88 -6.47 -6.08
C ASP A 77 4.38 -6.69 -5.88
N THR A 78 3.94 -7.00 -4.65
CA THR A 78 2.53 -7.18 -4.29
C THR A 78 1.76 -5.86 -4.27
N PHE A 79 2.47 -4.73 -4.07
CA PHE A 79 1.86 -3.41 -3.92
C PHE A 79 1.71 -2.65 -5.24
N TYR A 80 2.59 -2.91 -6.22
CA TYR A 80 2.58 -2.29 -7.54
C TYR A 80 1.57 -2.99 -8.47
#